data_AF-A0A2V5M7X3-F1
#
_entry.id   AF-A0A2V5M7X3-F1
#
_cell.length_a   1.000
_cell.length_b   1.000
_cell.length_c   1.000
_cell.angle_alpha   90.00
_cell.angle_beta   90.00
_cell.angle_gamma   90.00
#
_symmetry.space_group_name_H-M   'P 1'
#
loop_
_entity.id
_entity.type
_entity.pdbx_description
1 polymer ?
#
loop_
_entity_poly.entity_id
_entity_poly.type
_entity_poly.pdbx_seq_one_letter_code
_entity_poly.pdbx_strand_id
1 'polypeptide(L)' 'MNLASLNLTADQNSKLAAWQSECMKAGCTEHSRAAFMKKAKNILSADQYAQLKSECDKMMSKKS' A
#
# COMPACT_ATOMS: atom_id res chain seq x y z
N MET A 1 1.91 -7.68 1.68
CA MET A 1 0.95 -7.03 0.77
C MET A 1 1.57 -7.15 -0.60
N ASN A 2 0.87 -7.71 -1.58
CA ASN A 2 1.48 -7.96 -2.88
C ASN A 2 1.29 -6.75 -3.80
N LEU A 3 2.34 -5.95 -3.96
CA LEU A 3 2.32 -4.78 -4.84
C LEU A 3 2.54 -5.14 -6.32
N ALA A 4 3.04 -6.34 -6.61
CA ALA A 4 3.35 -6.75 -7.98
C ALA A 4 2.09 -6.95 -8.84
N SER A 5 0.93 -7.14 -8.21
CA SER A 5 -0.37 -7.32 -8.90
C SER A 5 -1.00 -6.01 -9.40
N LEU A 6 -0.38 -4.86 -9.11
CA LEU A 6 -0.96 -3.53 -9.31
C LEU A 6 -0.50 -2.85 -10.63
N ASN A 7 0.22 -3.58 -11.50
CA ASN A 7 0.80 -3.04 -12.74
C ASN A 7 1.45 -1.65 -12.53
N LEU A 8 2.27 -1.55 -11.49
CA LEU A 8 2.93 -0.31 -11.10
C LEU A 8 4.12 -0.04 -12.00
N THR A 9 4.38 1.23 -12.28
CA THR A 9 5.68 1.61 -12.85
C THR A 9 6.80 1.35 -11.85
N ALA A 10 8.04 1.25 -12.33
CA ALA A 10 9.20 1.04 -11.45
C ALA A 10 9.31 2.12 -10.36
N ASP A 11 9.00 3.38 -10.68
CA ASP A 11 8.97 4.49 -9.73
C ASP A 11 7.88 4.33 -8.67
N GLN A 12 6.65 4.04 -9.09
CA GLN A 12 5.52 3.82 -8.18
C GLN A 12 5.79 2.62 -7.25
N ASN A 13 6.32 1.53 -7.80
CA ASN A 13 6.63 0.33 -7.03
C ASN A 13 7.74 0.58 -6.01
N SER A 14 8.80 1.30 -6.39
CA SER A 14 9.90 1.61 -5.48
C SER A 14 9.44 2.50 -4.31
N LYS A 15 8.63 3.53 -4.59
CA LYS A 15 8.03 4.40 -3.56
C LYS A 15 7.11 3.62 -2.63
N LEU A 16 6.22 2.79 -3.18
CA LEU A 16 5.31 1.97 -2.39
C LEU A 16 6.05 0.92 -1.56
N ALA A 17 7.09 0.27 -2.09
CA ALA A 17 7.91 -0.69 -1.35
C ALA A 17 8.61 -0.02 -0.17
N ALA A 18 9.16 1.19 -0.36
CA ALA A 18 9.76 1.97 0.71
C ALA A 18 8.72 2.29 1.80
N TRP A 19 7.57 2.85 1.44
CA TRP A 19 6.54 3.20 2.43
C TRP A 19 5.87 1.96 3.07
N GLN A 20 5.78 0.85 2.35
CA GLN A 20 5.31 -0.43 2.89
C GLN A 20 6.29 -0.94 3.94
N SER A 21 7.59 -0.88 3.67
CA SER A 21 8.62 -1.26 4.63
C SER A 21 8.55 -0.39 5.89
N GLU A 22 8.37 0.92 5.74
CA GLU A 22 8.12 1.83 6.87
C GLU A 22 6.83 1.49 7.63
N CYS A 23 5.74 1.21 6.91
CA CYS A 23 4.48 0.76 7.52
C CYS A 23 4.72 -0.50 8.34
N MET A 24 5.35 -1.54 7.77
CA MET A 24 5.60 -2.83 8.43
C MET A 24 6.52 -2.66 9.64
N LYS A 25 7.56 -1.83 9.54
CA LYS A 25 8.47 -1.50 10.64
C LYS A 25 7.75 -0.80 11.80
N ALA A 26 6.77 0.06 11.51
CA ALA A 26 5.91 0.69 12.51
C ALA A 26 4.77 -0.23 13.02
N GLY A 27 4.76 -1.51 12.62
CA GLY A 27 3.71 -2.47 12.97
C GLY A 27 2.45 -2.41 12.10
N CYS A 28 2.48 -1.62 11.02
CA CYS A 28 1.38 -1.33 10.11
C CYS A 28 0.07 -1.00 10.85
N THR A 29 0.20 -0.13 11.87
CA THR A 29 -0.93 0.44 12.60
C THR A 29 -1.83 1.25 11.66
N GLU A 30 -3.06 1.51 12.11
CA GLU A 30 -4.03 2.29 11.35
C GLU A 30 -3.48 3.66 10.93
N HIS A 31 -2.69 4.30 11.79
CA HIS A 31 -2.08 5.60 11.51
C HIS A 31 -0.99 5.51 10.43
N SER A 32 -0.06 4.56 10.53
CA SER A 32 0.97 4.34 9.51
C SER A 32 0.37 3.92 8.18
N ARG A 33 -0.72 3.15 8.19
CA ARG A 33 -1.49 2.79 6.98
C ARG A 33 -2.20 4.00 6.37
N ALA A 34 -2.84 4.85 7.17
CA ALA A 34 -3.48 6.06 6.68
C ALA A 34 -2.47 6.97 5.97
N ALA A 35 -1.28 7.13 6.56
CA ALA A 35 -0.17 7.87 5.94
C ALA A 35 0.30 7.21 4.63
N PHE A 36 0.51 5.88 4.63
CA PHE A 36 0.86 5.11 3.45
C PHE A 36 -0.17 5.27 2.32
N MET A 37 -1.47 5.09 2.63
CA MET A 37 -2.56 5.23 1.67
C MET A 37 -2.66 6.66 1.15
N LYS A 38 -2.45 7.68 1.98
CA LYS A 38 -2.49 9.08 1.54
C LYS A 38 -1.36 9.40 0.57
N LYS A 39 -0.14 8.91 0.83
CA LYS A 39 1.00 9.02 -0.07
C LYS A 39 0.75 8.26 -1.39
N ALA A 40 0.24 7.02 -1.29
CA ALA A 40 -0.09 6.20 -2.45
C ALA A 40 -1.15 6.84 -3.35
N LYS A 41 -2.22 7.42 -2.77
CA LYS A 41 -3.28 8.11 -3.54
C LYS A 41 -2.74 9.27 -4.39
N ASN A 42 -1.63 9.88 -3.99
CA ASN A 42 -1.05 11.00 -4.71
C ASN A 42 -0.23 10.56 -5.94
N ILE A 43 0.39 9.37 -5.88
CA ILE A 43 1.24 8.83 -6.95
C ILE A 43 0.55 7.79 -7.84
N LEU A 44 -0.55 7.21 -7.38
CA LEU A 44 -1.30 6.17 -8.06
C LEU A 44 -2.51 6.73 -8.79
N SER A 45 -2.84 6.10 -9.91
CA SER A 45 -4.15 6.29 -10.55
C SER A 45 -5.26 5.71 -9.68
N ALA A 46 -6.50 6.14 -9.91
CA ALA A 46 -7.65 5.69 -9.14
C ALA A 46 -7.80 4.15 -9.12
N ASP A 47 -7.55 3.49 -10.25
CA ASP A 47 -7.60 2.04 -10.40
C ASP A 47 -6.52 1.33 -9.56
N GLN A 48 -5.26 1.73 -9.74
CA GLN A 48 -4.12 1.21 -8.95
C GLN A 48 -4.33 1.45 -7.45
N TYR A 49 -4.88 2.60 -7.06
CA TYR A 49 -5.18 2.91 -5.68
C TYR A 49 -6.31 2.03 -5.12
N ALA A 50 -7.35 1.76 -5.90
CA ALA A 50 -8.43 0.86 -5.49
C ALA A 50 -7.94 -0.57 -5.28
N GLN A 51 -7.12 -1.09 -6.20
CA GLN A 51 -6.50 -2.40 -6.02
C GLN A 51 -5.55 -2.42 -4.81
N LEU A 52 -4.73 -1.38 -4.61
CA LEU A 52 -3.83 -1.26 -3.46
C LEU A 52 -4.63 -1.30 -2.15
N LYS A 53 -5.74 -0.56 -2.09
CA LYS A 53 -6.65 -0.55 -0.94
C LYS A 53 -7.19 -1.95 -0.66
N SER A 54 -7.66 -2.64 -1.68
CA SER A 54 -8.19 -4.01 -1.57
C SER A 54 -7.14 -4.99 -1.05
N GLU A 55 -5.90 -4.93 -1.55
CA GLU A 55 -4.81 -5.77 -1.05
C GLU A 55 -4.41 -5.43 0.40
N CYS A 56 -4.47 -4.15 0.78
CA CYS A 56 -4.18 -3.72 2.14
C CYS A 56 -5.25 -4.20 3.14
N ASP A 57 -6.52 -4.21 2.70
CA ASP A 57 -7.71 -4.65 3.43
C ASP A 57 -7.76 -6.17 3.59
N LYS A 58 -7.50 -6.92 2.52
CA LYS A 58 -7.32 -8.40 2.58
C LYS A 58 -6.28 -8.81 3.60
N MET A 59 -5.17 -8.06 3.70
CA MET A 59 -4.13 -8.35 4.69
C MET A 59 -4.58 -8.12 6.13
N MET A 60 -5.57 -7.25 6.36
CA MET A 60 -6.21 -7.07 7.68
C MET A 60 -7.20 -8.17 7.97
N SER A 61 -8.05 -8.51 6.99
CA SER A 61 -9.05 -9.56 7.16
C SER A 61 -8.44 -10.96 7.31
N LYS A 62 -7.22 -11.20 6.81
CA LYS A 62 -6.50 -12.47 6.95
C LYS A 62 -5.76 -12.64 8.30
N LYS A 63 -6.02 -11.72 9.24
CA LYS A 63 -5.62 -11.86 10.65
C LYS A 63 -6.85 -12.12 11.53
N SER A 64 -7.74 -12.99 11.06
CA SER A 64 -8.85 -13.55 11.82
C SER A 64 -8.82 -15.07 11.78
#